data_AF-A0A1U7H7L8-F1
#
_entry.id   AF-A0A1U7H7L8-F1
#
_cell.length_a   1.000
_cell.length_b   1.000
_cell.length_c   1.000
_cell.angle_alpha   90.00
_cell.angle_beta   90.00
_cell.angle_gamma   90.00
#
_symmetry.space_group_name_H-M   'P 1'
#
loop_
_entity.id
_entity.type
_entity.pdbx_description
1 polymer ?
#
loop_
_entity_poly.entity_id
_entity_poly.type
_entity_poly.pdbx_seq_one_letter_code
_entity_poly.pdbx_strand_id
1 'polypeptide(L)'
;MNRKSIATNIARKLWAQCGGFCQNSNCNKYLFANVEDEVVSLANVAHIIGHGKNGPRSEHELADYIDRDGIANLIMLCLECHKIVDELEDKFSVEQMQKWKTTHESKINSLFNFPQIYDERKLLEQINDLLIENKAIFEEYGPFSKQALQGSSGDTLTIWRRRCLDTILPNNQRIVGLIEANKGNFPYPWEVYWQMMSYKLHSDSFRDNCLLGKKVNDYKLFPREFDDFIKQSLGIPIDNLERRGEEELEFRQATVSAYIEKFLANHSFINRMKKLNIAMFDVDLNDGRSLRVFATNTYFFTEYTFEKIMAIDPGIDAIICSNPYGTYTWEAKALCIEREIGLFTLKTFMGAIRKDGNEFLNYLVQEEKTNRLSFSQSLLSEASVPSRFQVYLFGSYLRRELYNDIDLILVYPVGADQELVSSTLESIRQVFKERASQLDIIVCSEVEYTTMRFEDDNRIRIR
;
A
#
# COMPACT_ATOMS: atom_id res chain seq x y z
N MET A 1 -31.65 -22.48 -11.01
CA MET A 1 -32.72 -21.55 -10.61
C MET A 1 -32.40 -20.18 -11.18
N ASN A 2 -33.28 -19.57 -11.98
CA ASN A 2 -33.10 -18.17 -12.37
C ASN A 2 -33.18 -17.32 -11.10
N ARG A 3 -32.03 -16.81 -10.61
CA ARG A 3 -32.03 -15.78 -9.55
C ARG A 3 -32.84 -14.61 -10.08
N LYS A 4 -33.93 -14.29 -9.38
CA LYS A 4 -34.77 -13.12 -9.70
C LYS A 4 -33.88 -11.88 -9.63
N SER A 5 -33.88 -11.06 -10.68
CA SER A 5 -33.10 -9.83 -10.70
C SER A 5 -33.63 -8.87 -9.64
N ILE A 6 -32.75 -8.27 -8.84
CA ILE A 6 -33.11 -7.23 -7.88
C ILE A 6 -33.75 -6.07 -8.64
N ALA A 7 -34.84 -5.51 -8.10
CA ALA A 7 -35.53 -4.39 -8.72
C ALA A 7 -34.58 -3.20 -8.89
N THR A 8 -34.64 -2.52 -10.05
CA THR A 8 -33.68 -1.46 -10.43
C THR A 8 -33.52 -0.37 -9.37
N ASN A 9 -34.61 0.08 -8.75
CA ASN A 9 -34.53 1.13 -7.72
C ASN A 9 -33.96 0.62 -6.39
N ILE A 10 -34.13 -0.67 -6.08
CA ILE A 10 -33.48 -1.30 -4.92
C ILE A 10 -31.97 -1.39 -5.16
N ALA A 11 -31.56 -1.82 -6.36
CA ALA A 11 -30.15 -1.83 -6.75
C ALA A 11 -29.53 -0.42 -6.70
N ARG A 12 -30.20 0.60 -7.25
CA ARG A 12 -29.76 2.01 -7.17
C ARG A 12 -29.63 2.49 -5.73
N LYS A 13 -30.60 2.18 -4.86
CA LYS A 13 -30.55 2.55 -3.45
C LYS A 13 -29.39 1.87 -2.74
N LEU A 14 -29.13 0.60 -3.04
CA LEU A 14 -28.02 -0.14 -2.47
C LEU A 14 -26.67 0.43 -2.92
N TRP A 15 -26.53 0.79 -4.20
CA TRP A 15 -25.35 1.48 -4.73
C TRP A 15 -25.12 2.84 -4.06
N ALA A 16 -26.18 3.62 -3.86
CA ALA A 16 -26.09 4.89 -3.14
C ALA A 16 -25.67 4.70 -1.68
N GLN A 17 -26.22 3.67 -1.02
CA GLN A 17 -25.93 3.33 0.38
C GLN A 17 -24.50 2.80 0.59
N CYS A 18 -23.93 2.09 -0.40
CA CYS A 18 -22.56 1.59 -0.32
C CYS A 18 -21.52 2.62 -0.81
N GLY A 19 -21.94 3.67 -1.52
CA GLY A 19 -21.03 4.70 -2.04
C GLY A 19 -19.98 4.18 -3.02
N GLY A 20 -20.21 3.01 -3.64
CA GLY A 20 -19.24 2.37 -4.53
C GLY A 20 -18.13 1.58 -3.83
N PHE A 21 -18.24 1.33 -2.53
CA PHE A 21 -17.27 0.55 -1.74
C PHE A 21 -17.92 -0.67 -1.08
N CYS A 22 -17.13 -1.72 -0.88
CA CYS A 22 -17.56 -2.94 -0.18
C CYS A 22 -18.02 -2.62 1.24
N GLN A 23 -19.22 -3.07 1.63
CA GLN A 23 -19.80 -2.80 2.95
C GLN A 23 -19.24 -3.69 4.07
N ASN A 24 -18.36 -4.65 3.77
CA ASN A 24 -17.62 -5.37 4.81
C ASN A 24 -16.70 -4.38 5.55
N SER A 25 -16.92 -4.26 6.86
CA SER A 25 -16.20 -3.34 7.77
C SER A 25 -14.68 -3.35 7.68
N ASN A 26 -14.06 -4.48 7.29
CA ASN A 26 -12.60 -4.61 7.19
C ASN A 26 -12.07 -4.55 5.74
N CYS A 27 -12.94 -4.37 4.74
CA CYS A 27 -12.55 -4.43 3.33
C CYS A 27 -12.43 -3.04 2.70
N ASN A 28 -13.51 -2.26 2.66
CA ASN A 28 -13.58 -0.94 1.99
C ASN A 28 -13.01 -0.92 0.55
N LYS A 29 -12.99 -2.06 -0.15
CA LYS A 29 -12.49 -2.14 -1.53
C LYS A 29 -13.40 -1.37 -2.47
N TYR A 30 -12.81 -0.59 -3.38
CA TYR A 30 -13.56 0.07 -4.45
C TYR A 30 -14.17 -0.97 -5.39
N LEU A 31 -15.44 -0.78 -5.74
CA LEU A 31 -16.25 -1.77 -6.44
C LEU A 31 -16.23 -1.62 -7.96
N PHE A 32 -15.32 -0.83 -8.52
CA PHE A 32 -15.18 -0.66 -9.96
C PHE A 32 -13.73 -0.81 -10.41
N ALA A 33 -13.56 -1.37 -11.60
CA ALA A 33 -12.31 -1.34 -12.34
C ALA A 33 -12.51 -0.56 -13.64
N ASN A 34 -11.50 0.22 -14.00
CA ASN A 34 -11.44 0.92 -15.27
C ASN A 34 -10.39 0.23 -16.15
N VAL A 35 -10.76 -0.13 -17.36
CA VAL A 35 -9.86 -0.68 -18.38
C VAL A 35 -10.06 0.16 -19.63
N GLU A 36 -9.05 0.95 -19.98
CA GLU A 36 -9.16 1.99 -21.02
C GLU A 36 -10.35 2.93 -20.73
N ASP A 37 -11.32 3.01 -21.64
CA ASP A 37 -12.52 3.84 -21.53
C ASP A 37 -13.73 3.08 -20.95
N GLU A 38 -13.56 1.80 -20.58
CA GLU A 38 -14.63 0.93 -20.09
C GLU A 38 -14.60 0.76 -18.56
N VAL A 39 -15.78 0.64 -17.95
CA VAL A 39 -15.95 0.50 -16.50
C VAL A 39 -16.71 -0.78 -16.16
N VAL A 40 -16.15 -1.60 -15.29
CA VAL A 40 -16.78 -2.84 -14.81
C VAL A 40 -17.01 -2.80 -13.31
N SER A 41 -18.21 -3.23 -12.88
CA SER A 41 -18.54 -3.44 -11.47
C SER A 41 -17.96 -4.77 -10.96
N LEU A 42 -17.18 -4.69 -9.88
CA LEU A 42 -16.56 -5.80 -9.14
C LEU A 42 -17.32 -6.11 -7.84
N ALA A 43 -18.65 -6.07 -7.89
CA ALA A 43 -19.53 -6.24 -6.75
C ALA A 43 -20.60 -7.29 -6.99
N ASN A 44 -20.99 -7.96 -5.91
CA ASN A 44 -22.18 -8.79 -5.85
C ASN A 44 -23.05 -8.35 -4.66
N VAL A 45 -24.36 -8.54 -4.82
CA VAL A 45 -25.33 -8.34 -3.74
C VAL A 45 -25.55 -9.66 -3.02
N ALA A 46 -25.25 -9.69 -1.73
CA ALA A 46 -25.57 -10.81 -0.86
C ALA A 46 -26.89 -10.55 -0.11
N HIS A 47 -27.65 -11.63 0.08
CA HIS A 47 -28.75 -11.65 1.04
C HIS A 47 -28.19 -11.85 2.46
N ILE A 48 -28.63 -11.04 3.41
CA ILE A 48 -28.30 -11.22 4.83
C ILE A 48 -28.98 -12.48 5.36
N ILE A 49 -30.24 -12.71 4.97
CA ILE A 49 -31.02 -13.92 5.24
C ILE A 49 -31.45 -14.54 3.90
N GLY A 50 -30.92 -15.71 3.58
CA GLY A 50 -31.04 -16.38 2.28
C GLY A 50 -32.42 -16.95 1.95
N HIS A 51 -32.65 -17.25 0.68
CA HIS A 51 -33.92 -17.76 0.16
C HIS A 51 -34.18 -19.23 0.54
N GLY A 52 -35.44 -19.56 0.84
CA GLY A 52 -35.91 -20.93 1.11
C GLY A 52 -35.60 -21.43 2.53
N LYS A 53 -36.18 -22.57 2.93
CA LYS A 53 -36.04 -23.17 4.28
C LYS A 53 -34.64 -23.70 4.60
N ASN A 54 -33.80 -23.88 3.58
CA ASN A 54 -32.43 -24.36 3.70
C ASN A 54 -31.44 -23.30 3.18
N GLY A 55 -31.86 -22.04 3.07
CA GLY A 55 -30.99 -20.96 2.65
C GLY A 55 -30.07 -20.51 3.80
N PRO A 56 -28.95 -19.84 3.50
CA PRO A 56 -28.07 -19.26 4.51
C PRO A 56 -28.86 -18.47 5.56
N ARG A 57 -28.76 -18.86 6.84
CA ARG A 57 -29.41 -18.18 7.98
C ARG A 57 -30.94 -18.12 7.91
N SER A 58 -31.57 -18.97 7.09
CA SER A 58 -33.02 -18.98 6.89
C SER A 58 -33.83 -19.38 8.12
N GLU A 59 -33.18 -19.94 9.13
CA GLU A 59 -33.70 -20.31 10.45
C GLU A 59 -33.80 -19.14 11.44
N HIS A 60 -33.25 -17.97 11.09
CA HIS A 60 -33.25 -16.79 11.96
C HIS A 60 -34.67 -16.26 12.21
N GLU A 61 -34.97 -15.74 13.41
CA GLU A 61 -36.32 -15.26 13.78
C GLU A 61 -36.89 -14.17 12.86
N LEU A 62 -36.03 -13.33 12.27
CA LEU A 62 -36.41 -12.29 11.30
C LEU A 62 -36.81 -12.83 9.92
N ALA A 63 -36.55 -14.10 9.63
CA ALA A 63 -36.80 -14.76 8.35
C ALA A 63 -38.25 -14.63 7.87
N ASP A 64 -39.21 -14.62 8.80
CA ASP A 64 -40.65 -14.55 8.53
C ASP A 64 -41.18 -13.12 8.34
N TYR A 65 -40.42 -12.12 8.80
CA TYR A 65 -40.85 -10.72 8.83
C TYR A 65 -40.10 -9.82 7.84
N ILE A 66 -38.95 -10.26 7.35
CA ILE A 66 -38.11 -9.47 6.44
C ILE A 66 -38.52 -9.68 4.98
N ASP A 67 -38.62 -8.58 4.23
CA ASP A 67 -38.70 -8.66 2.77
C ASP A 67 -37.37 -9.22 2.23
N ARG A 68 -37.43 -10.43 1.68
CA ARG A 68 -36.24 -11.18 1.25
C ARG A 68 -35.47 -10.47 0.16
N ASP A 69 -36.16 -9.79 -0.75
CA ASP A 69 -35.51 -9.00 -1.81
C ASP A 69 -35.50 -7.49 -1.48
N GLY A 70 -35.88 -7.15 -0.24
CA GLY A 70 -35.96 -5.79 0.26
C GLY A 70 -34.61 -5.24 0.69
N ILE A 71 -34.48 -3.91 0.62
CA ILE A 71 -33.21 -3.20 0.89
C ILE A 71 -32.60 -3.53 2.27
N ALA A 72 -33.44 -3.83 3.27
CA ALA A 72 -33.00 -4.17 4.62
C ALA A 72 -32.29 -5.54 4.69
N ASN A 73 -32.58 -6.45 3.76
CA ASN A 73 -32.00 -7.79 3.69
C ASN A 73 -30.82 -7.89 2.69
N LEU A 74 -30.43 -6.79 2.04
CA LEU A 74 -29.41 -6.79 1.00
C LEU A 74 -28.18 -6.00 1.43
N ILE A 75 -26.99 -6.56 1.16
CA ILE A 75 -25.70 -5.92 1.39
C ILE A 75 -24.82 -6.02 0.14
N MET A 76 -24.11 -4.94 -0.19
CA MET A 76 -23.19 -4.86 -1.32
C MET A 76 -21.78 -5.24 -0.90
N LEU A 77 -21.22 -6.29 -1.50
CA LEU A 77 -19.89 -6.80 -1.19
C LEU A 77 -19.04 -6.86 -2.47
N CYS A 78 -17.71 -6.71 -2.34
CA CYS A 78 -16.82 -7.05 -3.45
C CYS A 78 -16.88 -8.57 -3.73
N LEU A 79 -16.47 -8.99 -4.93
CA LEU A 79 -16.51 -10.40 -5.34
C LEU A 79 -15.84 -11.35 -4.33
N GLU A 80 -14.70 -10.93 -3.75
CA GLU A 80 -13.98 -11.70 -2.73
C GLU A 80 -14.77 -11.85 -1.42
N CYS A 81 -15.21 -10.73 -0.83
CA CYS A 81 -15.97 -10.76 0.42
C CYS A 81 -17.29 -11.51 0.26
N HIS A 82 -17.95 -11.36 -0.89
CA HIS A 82 -19.17 -12.08 -1.20
C HIS A 82 -18.91 -13.59 -1.23
N LYS A 83 -17.86 -14.05 -1.93
CA LYS A 83 -17.50 -15.46 -2.01
C LYS A 83 -17.22 -16.05 -0.61
N ILE A 84 -16.49 -15.33 0.23
CA ILE A 84 -16.18 -15.76 1.60
C ILE A 84 -17.46 -15.92 2.43
N VAL A 85 -18.39 -14.95 2.34
CA VAL A 85 -19.65 -15.01 3.08
C VAL A 85 -20.54 -16.15 2.59
N ASP A 86 -20.60 -16.38 1.28
CA ASP A 86 -21.39 -17.45 0.69
C ASP A 86 -20.84 -18.85 1.04
N GLU A 87 -19.52 -19.05 1.05
CA GLU A 87 -18.91 -20.35 1.34
C GLU A 87 -18.84 -20.67 2.85
N LEU A 88 -18.81 -19.65 3.71
CA LEU A 88 -18.68 -19.79 5.16
C LEU A 88 -19.89 -19.21 5.90
N GLU A 89 -21.10 -19.50 5.41
CA GLU A 89 -22.36 -18.92 5.92
C GLU A 89 -22.51 -19.03 7.44
N ASP A 90 -22.13 -20.16 8.04
CA ASP A 90 -22.18 -20.42 9.49
C ASP A 90 -21.26 -19.50 10.32
N LYS A 91 -20.32 -18.80 9.67
CA LYS A 91 -19.39 -17.87 10.33
C LYS A 91 -19.90 -16.43 10.36
N PHE A 92 -20.96 -16.10 9.64
CA PHE A 92 -21.44 -14.71 9.47
C PHE A 92 -22.90 -14.54 9.90
N SER A 93 -23.12 -14.28 11.20
CA SER A 93 -24.47 -14.11 11.74
C SER A 93 -25.24 -12.96 11.09
N VAL A 94 -26.57 -12.98 11.24
CA VAL A 94 -27.46 -11.92 10.73
C VAL A 94 -27.10 -10.56 11.32
N GLU A 95 -26.83 -10.50 12.63
CA GLU A 95 -26.47 -9.27 13.35
C GLU A 95 -25.14 -8.71 12.88
N GLN A 96 -24.15 -9.57 12.63
CA GLN A 96 -22.85 -9.14 12.13
C GLN A 96 -22.99 -8.46 10.76
N MET A 97 -23.77 -9.06 9.86
CA MET A 97 -24.01 -8.54 8.52
C MET A 97 -24.86 -7.27 8.53
N GLN A 98 -25.87 -7.19 9.40
CA GLN A 98 -26.62 -5.95 9.63
C GLN A 98 -25.72 -4.85 10.19
N LYS A 99 -24.80 -5.17 11.11
CA LYS A 99 -23.83 -4.21 11.65
C LYS A 99 -22.91 -3.67 10.56
N TRP A 100 -22.40 -4.53 9.67
CA TRP A 100 -21.61 -4.11 8.51
C TRP A 100 -22.39 -3.12 7.63
N LYS A 101 -23.60 -3.47 7.22
CA LYS A 101 -24.47 -2.62 6.41
C LYS A 101 -24.75 -1.27 7.08
N THR A 102 -25.24 -1.28 8.31
CA THR A 102 -25.66 -0.06 9.04
C THR A 102 -24.49 0.86 9.37
N THR A 103 -23.34 0.31 9.76
CA THR A 103 -22.12 1.11 10.01
C THR A 103 -21.65 1.78 8.73
N HIS A 104 -21.63 1.05 7.61
CA HIS A 104 -21.23 1.60 6.32
C HIS A 104 -22.20 2.68 5.82
N GLU A 105 -23.50 2.42 5.90
CA GLU A 105 -24.53 3.39 5.49
C GLU A 105 -24.45 4.67 6.32
N SER A 106 -24.23 4.55 7.62
CA SER A 106 -24.04 5.70 8.50
C SER A 106 -22.78 6.49 8.14
N LYS A 107 -21.69 5.78 7.78
CA LYS A 107 -20.46 6.38 7.29
C LYS A 107 -20.65 7.12 5.97
N ILE A 108 -21.41 6.57 5.01
CA ILE A 108 -21.69 7.26 3.74
C ILE A 108 -22.61 8.47 3.96
N ASN A 109 -23.68 8.33 4.74
CA ASN A 109 -24.61 9.42 5.01
C ASN A 109 -23.95 10.59 5.76
N SER A 110 -23.01 10.31 6.68
CA SER A 110 -22.29 11.37 7.40
C SER A 110 -21.39 12.22 6.50
N LEU A 111 -21.01 11.72 5.32
CA LEU A 111 -20.27 12.50 4.32
C LEU A 111 -21.10 13.60 3.67
N PHE A 112 -22.44 13.50 3.68
CA PHE A 112 -23.32 14.44 2.99
C PHE A 112 -24.18 15.27 3.94
N ASN A 113 -24.36 14.82 5.18
CA ASN A 113 -25.17 15.55 6.16
C ASN A 113 -24.30 16.51 6.98
N PHE A 114 -24.27 17.78 6.60
CA PHE A 114 -23.58 18.83 7.34
C PHE A 114 -24.57 19.68 8.13
N PRO A 115 -24.37 19.88 9.44
CA PRO A 115 -25.22 20.78 10.21
C PRO A 115 -25.09 22.20 9.70
N GLN A 116 -26.21 22.93 9.71
CA GLN A 116 -26.21 24.39 9.49
C GLN A 116 -25.80 25.06 10.81
N ILE A 117 -24.64 25.72 10.77
CA ILE A 117 -24.00 26.37 11.90
C ILE A 117 -23.90 27.86 11.56
N TYR A 118 -24.45 28.69 12.44
CA TYR A 118 -24.45 30.16 12.32
C TYR A 118 -23.49 30.83 13.31
N ASP A 119 -22.93 30.03 14.23
CA ASP A 119 -21.93 30.47 15.20
C ASP A 119 -20.55 30.00 14.71
N GLU A 120 -19.73 30.94 14.25
CA GLU A 120 -18.42 30.67 13.68
C GLU A 120 -17.52 29.94 14.68
N ARG A 121 -17.57 30.33 15.96
CA ARG A 121 -16.75 29.71 16.99
C ARG A 121 -17.06 28.22 17.12
N LYS A 122 -18.35 27.85 17.13
CA LYS A 122 -18.78 26.44 17.19
C LYS A 122 -18.38 25.64 15.96
N LEU A 123 -18.36 26.26 14.78
CA LEU A 123 -17.88 25.62 13.56
C LEU A 123 -16.37 25.35 13.67
N LEU A 124 -15.59 26.32 14.12
CA LEU A 124 -14.15 26.20 14.32
C LEU A 124 -13.80 25.16 15.40
N GLU A 125 -14.56 25.08 16.49
CA GLU A 125 -14.41 24.02 17.51
C GLU A 125 -14.56 22.62 16.89
N GLN A 126 -15.59 22.39 16.08
CA GLN A 126 -15.79 21.10 15.41
C GLN A 126 -14.67 20.77 14.40
N ILE A 127 -14.16 21.77 13.68
CA ILE A 127 -13.03 21.58 12.77
C ILE A 127 -11.77 21.20 13.57
N ASN A 128 -11.51 21.91 14.67
CA ASN A 128 -10.35 21.67 15.52
C ASN A 128 -10.36 20.28 16.16
N ASP A 129 -11.52 19.78 16.60
CA ASP A 129 -11.64 18.41 17.14
C ASP A 129 -11.20 17.35 16.12
N LEU A 130 -11.60 17.51 14.85
CA LEU A 130 -11.20 16.61 13.75
C LEU A 130 -9.70 16.72 13.45
N LEU A 131 -9.14 17.93 13.50
CA LEU A 131 -7.71 18.16 13.33
C LEU A 131 -6.88 17.54 14.47
N ILE A 132 -7.37 17.62 15.71
CA ILE A 132 -6.74 16.99 16.89
C ILE A 132 -6.74 15.47 16.74
N GLU A 133 -7.85 14.86 16.35
CA GLU A 133 -7.93 13.41 16.13
C GLU A 133 -6.95 12.96 15.03
N ASN A 134 -6.92 13.68 13.91
CA ASN A 134 -5.98 13.43 12.82
C ASN A 134 -4.52 13.52 13.31
N LYS A 135 -4.19 14.57 14.08
CA LYS A 135 -2.85 14.78 14.63
C LYS A 135 -2.44 13.64 15.56
N ALA A 136 -3.30 13.23 16.49
CA ALA A 136 -3.01 12.15 17.43
C ALA A 136 -2.70 10.83 16.70
N ILE A 137 -3.48 10.49 15.67
CA ILE A 137 -3.24 9.30 14.85
C ILE A 137 -1.94 9.41 14.06
N PHE A 138 -1.66 10.58 13.47
CA PHE A 138 -0.43 10.82 12.73
C PHE A 138 0.81 10.72 13.62
N GLU A 139 0.77 11.26 14.84
CA GLU A 139 1.88 11.18 15.79
C GLU A 139 2.13 9.75 16.30
N GLU A 140 1.07 8.96 16.48
CA GLU A 140 1.16 7.59 17.00
C GLU A 140 1.59 6.57 15.93
N TYR A 141 1.04 6.70 14.72
CA TYR A 141 1.17 5.69 13.66
C TYR A 141 1.74 6.22 12.34
N GLY A 142 1.82 7.54 12.14
CA GLY A 142 2.37 8.12 10.92
C GLY A 142 3.86 7.86 10.77
N PRO A 143 4.46 8.24 9.63
CA PRO A 143 5.89 8.10 9.47
C PRO A 143 6.63 8.85 10.57
N PHE A 144 7.75 8.25 10.99
CA PHE A 144 8.56 8.76 12.09
C PHE A 144 7.91 8.71 13.47
N SER A 145 6.73 8.10 13.63
CA SER A 145 6.23 7.76 14.96
C SER A 145 7.22 6.86 15.69
N LYS A 146 7.21 6.90 17.03
CA LYS A 146 8.07 6.02 17.83
C LYS A 146 7.92 4.55 17.42
N GLN A 147 6.69 4.14 17.10
CA GLN A 147 6.39 2.78 16.63
C GLN A 147 7.01 2.50 15.26
N ALA A 148 6.89 3.43 14.30
CA ALA A 148 7.51 3.30 12.99
C ALA A 148 9.04 3.19 13.06
N LEU A 149 9.65 3.87 14.03
CA LEU A 149 11.10 3.94 14.21
C LEU A 149 11.70 2.79 15.05
N GLN A 150 10.87 2.11 15.86
CA GLN A 150 11.31 1.07 16.80
C GLN A 150 10.82 -0.34 16.44
N GLY A 151 9.76 -0.49 15.65
CA GLY A 151 9.11 -1.76 15.36
C GLY A 151 9.56 -2.45 14.06
N SER A 152 9.25 -3.75 13.95
CA SER A 152 9.13 -4.44 12.66
C SER A 152 8.01 -3.78 11.86
N SER A 153 8.39 -2.99 10.87
CA SER A 153 7.54 -2.00 10.15
C SER A 153 6.22 -2.53 9.57
N GLY A 154 6.02 -3.84 9.45
CA GLY A 154 4.84 -4.46 8.82
C GLY A 154 3.52 -4.15 9.53
N ASP A 155 3.44 -4.37 10.85
CA ASP A 155 2.19 -4.19 11.61
C ASP A 155 1.83 -2.71 11.73
N THR A 156 2.81 -1.84 12.00
CA THR A 156 2.57 -0.40 12.13
C THR A 156 2.16 0.24 10.81
N LEU A 157 2.78 -0.13 9.68
CA LEU A 157 2.36 0.36 8.36
C LEU A 157 0.94 -0.09 8.02
N THR A 158 0.57 -1.32 8.38
CA THR A 158 -0.78 -1.84 8.18
C THR A 158 -1.81 -1.06 9.00
N ILE A 159 -1.50 -0.77 10.27
CA ILE A 159 -2.33 0.07 11.14
C ILE A 159 -2.43 1.49 10.59
N TRP A 160 -1.31 2.10 10.18
CA TRP A 160 -1.27 3.44 9.58
C TRP A 160 -2.19 3.53 8.36
N ARG A 161 -2.07 2.59 7.41
CA ARG A 161 -2.92 2.53 6.22
C ARG A 161 -4.39 2.39 6.58
N ARG A 162 -4.70 1.53 7.56
CA ARG A 162 -6.07 1.38 8.07
C ARG A 162 -6.60 2.70 8.62
N ARG A 163 -5.83 3.38 9.48
CA ARG A 163 -6.17 4.67 10.12
C ARG A 163 -6.34 5.82 9.13
N CYS A 164 -5.56 5.81 8.05
CA CYS A 164 -5.77 6.73 6.93
C CYS A 164 -7.16 6.55 6.31
N LEU A 165 -7.57 5.31 6.04
CA LEU A 165 -8.82 4.98 5.36
C LEU A 165 -10.06 5.10 6.25
N ASP A 166 -9.94 4.74 7.52
CA ASP A 166 -11.08 4.70 8.45
C ASP A 166 -11.29 5.98 9.26
N THR A 167 -10.27 6.81 9.45
CA THR A 167 -10.38 8.07 10.22
C THR A 167 -9.89 9.31 9.44
N ILE A 168 -8.62 9.36 9.02
CA ILE A 168 -8.02 10.63 8.52
C ILE A 168 -8.72 11.11 7.24
N LEU A 169 -8.95 10.22 6.26
CA LEU A 169 -9.64 10.58 5.02
C LEU A 169 -11.08 11.06 5.27
N PRO A 170 -11.91 10.33 6.04
CA PRO A 170 -13.22 10.83 6.47
C PRO A 170 -13.15 12.20 7.16
N ASN A 171 -12.22 12.41 8.08
CA ASN A 171 -12.07 13.68 8.80
C ASN A 171 -11.67 14.83 7.87
N ASN A 172 -10.74 14.59 6.93
CA ASN A 172 -10.35 15.58 5.93
C ASN A 172 -11.55 16.01 5.07
N GLN A 173 -12.34 15.04 4.59
CA GLN A 173 -13.57 15.30 3.85
C GLN A 173 -14.61 16.04 4.70
N ARG A 174 -14.73 15.67 5.97
CA ARG A 174 -15.66 16.28 6.92
C ARG A 174 -15.32 17.75 7.19
N ILE A 175 -14.04 18.08 7.37
CA ILE A 175 -13.56 19.46 7.55
C ILE A 175 -13.92 20.31 6.31
N VAL A 176 -13.56 19.83 5.12
CA VAL A 176 -13.86 20.53 3.86
C VAL A 176 -15.36 20.73 3.70
N GLY A 177 -16.15 19.68 3.93
CA GLY A 177 -17.60 19.75 3.77
C GLY A 177 -18.30 20.63 4.82
N LEU A 178 -17.82 20.66 6.06
CA LEU A 178 -18.35 21.54 7.11
C LEU A 178 -18.21 23.02 6.71
N ILE A 179 -17.06 23.39 6.16
CA ILE A 179 -16.79 24.76 5.70
C ILE A 179 -17.61 25.06 4.44
N GLU A 180 -17.59 24.19 3.43
CA GLU A 180 -18.34 24.39 2.18
C GLU A 180 -19.85 24.50 2.39
N ALA A 181 -20.42 23.69 3.29
CA ALA A 181 -21.85 23.68 3.59
C ALA A 181 -22.32 24.89 4.41
N ASN A 182 -21.41 25.58 5.09
CA ASN A 182 -21.73 26.71 5.98
C ASN A 182 -21.19 28.05 5.50
N LYS A 183 -20.39 28.11 4.43
CA LYS A 183 -19.79 29.37 3.93
C LYS A 183 -20.80 30.47 3.61
N GLY A 184 -22.05 30.10 3.29
CA GLY A 184 -23.13 31.06 3.05
C GLY A 184 -23.73 31.68 4.31
N ASN A 185 -23.43 31.11 5.48
CA ASN A 185 -23.92 31.59 6.78
C ASN A 185 -23.02 32.69 7.38
N PHE A 186 -21.88 32.99 6.75
CA PHE A 186 -20.90 33.96 7.24
C PHE A 186 -20.67 35.11 6.24
N PRO A 187 -20.20 36.29 6.68
CA PRO A 187 -19.95 37.43 5.80
C PRO A 187 -18.92 37.14 4.71
N TYR A 188 -19.16 37.67 3.51
CA TYR A 188 -18.20 37.62 2.41
C TYR A 188 -17.31 38.88 2.39
N PRO A 189 -15.98 38.76 2.21
CA PRO A 189 -15.21 37.52 2.13
C PRO A 189 -15.05 36.84 3.49
N TRP A 190 -15.20 35.51 3.52
CA TRP A 190 -15.06 34.72 4.73
C TRP A 190 -13.63 34.15 4.83
N GLU A 191 -12.86 34.59 5.81
CA GLU A 191 -11.43 34.27 5.93
C GLU A 191 -11.17 32.77 6.10
N VAL A 192 -11.99 32.07 6.89
CA VAL A 192 -11.88 30.61 7.10
C VAL A 192 -11.93 29.85 5.77
N TYR A 193 -12.79 30.26 4.85
CA TYR A 193 -12.90 29.64 3.53
C TYR A 193 -11.62 29.83 2.71
N TRP A 194 -11.03 31.03 2.75
CA TRP A 194 -9.78 31.32 2.05
C TRP A 194 -8.61 30.50 2.62
N GLN A 195 -8.48 30.45 3.95
CA GLN A 195 -7.44 29.67 4.63
C GLN A 195 -7.55 28.16 4.35
N MET A 196 -8.77 27.64 4.16
CA MET A 196 -9.02 26.23 3.82
C MET A 196 -8.48 25.83 2.43
N MET A 197 -8.20 26.77 1.51
CA MET A 197 -7.86 26.40 0.12
C MET A 197 -6.61 25.49 0.04
N SER A 198 -5.57 25.78 0.81
CA SER A 198 -4.39 24.92 0.90
C SER A 198 -4.73 23.56 1.50
N TYR A 199 -5.59 23.53 2.52
CA TYR A 199 -6.07 22.31 3.17
C TYR A 199 -6.84 21.40 2.22
N LYS A 200 -7.68 21.98 1.35
CA LYS A 200 -8.44 21.24 0.35
C LYS A 200 -7.50 20.55 -0.66
N LEU A 201 -6.48 21.26 -1.16
CA LEU A 201 -5.46 20.70 -2.05
C LEU A 201 -4.66 19.57 -1.38
N HIS A 202 -4.32 19.73 -0.10
CA HIS A 202 -3.72 18.67 0.69
C HIS A 202 -4.64 17.46 0.83
N SER A 203 -5.90 17.68 1.20
CA SER A 203 -6.89 16.63 1.38
C SER A 203 -7.05 15.78 0.11
N ASP A 204 -7.14 16.43 -1.05
CA ASP A 204 -7.22 15.74 -2.34
C ASP A 204 -5.92 14.97 -2.64
N SER A 205 -4.76 15.59 -2.47
CA SER A 205 -3.45 14.93 -2.66
C SER A 205 -3.30 13.71 -1.75
N PHE A 206 -3.65 13.85 -0.47
CA PHE A 206 -3.58 12.79 0.54
C PHE A 206 -4.51 11.64 0.20
N ARG A 207 -5.75 11.93 -0.23
CA ARG A 207 -6.70 10.93 -0.73
C ARG A 207 -6.13 10.16 -1.90
N ASP A 208 -5.59 10.85 -2.89
CA ASP A 208 -5.05 10.21 -4.09
C ASP A 208 -3.87 9.30 -3.72
N ASN A 209 -2.98 9.73 -2.82
CA ASN A 209 -1.89 8.88 -2.33
C ASN A 209 -2.36 7.66 -1.52
N CYS A 210 -3.48 7.76 -0.80
CA CYS A 210 -4.02 6.64 -0.02
C CYS A 210 -4.82 5.66 -0.87
N LEU A 211 -5.51 6.12 -1.92
CA LEU A 211 -6.47 5.32 -2.70
C LEU A 211 -5.96 4.93 -4.07
N LEU A 212 -5.17 5.79 -4.71
CA LEU A 212 -4.63 5.53 -6.03
C LEU A 212 -3.23 4.96 -5.87
N GLY A 213 -3.01 3.75 -6.40
CA GLY A 213 -1.66 3.20 -6.56
C GLY A 213 -0.77 4.02 -7.51
N LYS A 214 -1.34 5.05 -8.15
CA LYS A 214 -0.65 6.03 -9.00
C LYS A 214 -0.18 7.22 -8.17
N LYS A 215 1.07 7.59 -8.38
CA LYS A 215 1.84 8.39 -7.43
C LYS A 215 2.12 9.73 -8.08
N VAL A 216 1.56 10.77 -7.49
CA VAL A 216 1.53 12.12 -8.07
C VAL A 216 2.77 12.89 -7.58
N ASN A 217 3.55 13.44 -8.52
CA ASN A 217 4.79 14.16 -8.22
C ASN A 217 4.58 15.46 -7.44
N ASP A 218 3.41 16.10 -7.53
CA ASP A 218 3.08 17.35 -6.81
C ASP A 218 2.21 17.10 -5.56
N TYR A 219 2.68 16.18 -4.71
CA TYR A 219 1.97 15.82 -3.49
C TYR A 219 1.97 16.98 -2.47
N LYS A 220 0.79 17.56 -2.19
CA LYS A 220 0.65 18.64 -1.20
C LYS A 220 0.62 18.09 0.22
N LEU A 221 1.56 18.55 1.04
CA LEU A 221 1.66 18.20 2.46
C LEU A 221 0.60 18.94 3.29
N PHE A 222 0.40 18.47 4.52
CA PHE A 222 -0.55 19.08 5.46
C PHE A 222 -0.20 20.55 5.69
N PRO A 223 -1.14 21.49 5.42
CA PRO A 223 -0.89 22.91 5.54
C PRO A 223 -1.11 23.31 7.00
N ARG A 224 -0.01 23.44 7.71
CA ARG A 224 0.01 23.80 9.12
C ARG A 224 -0.59 25.18 9.37
N GLU A 225 -0.47 26.09 8.40
CA GLU A 225 -1.02 27.44 8.47
C GLU A 225 -2.54 27.42 8.66
N PHE A 226 -3.22 26.44 8.05
CA PHE A 226 -4.66 26.27 8.26
C PHE A 226 -4.97 25.84 9.70
N ASP A 227 -4.26 24.84 10.22
CA ASP A 227 -4.40 24.39 11.62
C ASP A 227 -4.10 25.50 12.63
N ASP A 228 -3.05 26.29 12.38
CA ASP A 228 -2.67 27.44 13.21
C ASP A 228 -3.75 28.51 13.20
N PHE A 229 -4.27 28.84 12.02
CA PHE A 229 -5.35 29.80 11.87
C PHE A 229 -6.57 29.37 12.71
N ILE A 230 -7.02 28.11 12.58
CA ILE A 230 -8.15 27.59 13.38
C ILE A 230 -7.88 27.75 14.88
N LYS A 231 -6.69 27.36 15.35
CA LYS A 231 -6.32 27.45 16.78
C LYS A 231 -6.25 28.88 17.28
N GLN A 232 -5.62 29.78 16.52
CA GLN A 232 -5.56 31.21 16.84
C GLN A 232 -6.97 31.81 16.94
N SER A 233 -7.85 31.53 15.99
CA SER A 233 -9.25 31.99 16.01
C SER A 233 -10.04 31.49 17.22
N LEU A 234 -9.67 30.34 17.77
CA LEU A 234 -10.27 29.79 19.00
C LEU A 234 -9.64 30.30 20.29
N GLY A 235 -8.50 31.01 20.21
CA GLY A 235 -7.69 31.42 21.37
C GLY A 235 -6.85 30.28 21.96
N ILE A 236 -6.59 29.23 21.18
CA ILE A 236 -5.75 28.09 21.57
C ILE A 236 -4.29 28.47 21.31
N PRO A 237 -3.37 28.26 22.28
CA PRO A 237 -1.95 28.51 22.07
C PRO A 237 -1.40 27.71 20.88
N ILE A 238 -0.62 28.38 20.04
CA ILE A 238 0.14 27.75 18.96
C ILE A 238 1.64 27.75 19.30
N ASP A 239 2.37 26.77 18.79
CA ASP A 239 3.83 26.76 18.90
C ASP A 239 4.45 27.94 18.11
N ASN A 240 5.53 28.51 18.66
CA ASN A 240 6.13 29.75 18.19
C ASN A 240 6.65 29.63 16.73
N LEU A 241 6.13 30.47 15.82
CA LEU A 241 6.39 30.44 14.37
C LEU A 241 7.87 30.58 13.99
N GLU A 242 8.68 31.32 14.76
CA GLU A 242 10.12 31.47 14.49
C GLU A 242 10.91 30.22 14.89
N ARG A 243 10.64 29.65 16.08
CA ARG A 243 11.17 28.32 16.46
C ARG A 243 10.73 27.26 15.46
N ARG A 244 9.52 27.38 14.91
CA ARG A 244 8.90 26.42 14.00
C ARG A 244 9.51 26.40 12.59
N GLY A 245 9.97 27.53 12.06
CA GLY A 245 10.69 27.57 10.79
C GLY A 245 12.04 26.85 10.87
N GLU A 246 12.74 27.05 11.99
CA GLU A 246 13.96 26.32 12.33
C GLU A 246 13.63 24.84 12.63
N GLU A 247 12.60 24.56 13.41
CA GLU A 247 12.15 23.20 13.76
C GLU A 247 11.50 22.44 12.60
N GLU A 248 10.97 23.01 11.51
CA GLU A 248 10.43 22.22 10.38
C GLU A 248 11.52 21.78 9.40
N LEU A 249 12.47 22.68 9.15
CA LEU A 249 13.73 22.35 8.50
C LEU A 249 14.46 21.33 9.38
N GLU A 250 14.75 21.63 10.65
CA GLU A 250 15.40 20.70 11.58
C GLU A 250 14.58 19.45 11.91
N PHE A 251 13.26 19.43 11.96
CA PHE A 251 12.52 18.20 12.26
C PHE A 251 12.53 17.27 11.05
N ARG A 252 12.34 17.76 9.83
CA ARG A 252 12.49 16.90 8.63
C ARG A 252 13.95 16.56 8.35
N GLN A 253 14.89 17.43 8.67
CA GLN A 253 16.31 17.28 8.36
C GLN A 253 17.11 16.59 9.46
N ALA A 254 16.85 16.90 10.73
CA ALA A 254 17.40 16.25 11.91
C ALA A 254 16.67 14.96 12.27
N THR A 255 15.37 14.76 11.97
CA THR A 255 14.80 13.40 12.11
C THR A 255 15.37 12.48 11.04
N VAL A 256 15.52 12.94 9.80
CA VAL A 256 16.18 12.15 8.74
C VAL A 256 17.66 11.94 9.07
N SER A 257 18.39 12.98 9.46
CA SER A 257 19.80 12.85 9.88
C SER A 257 19.95 11.97 11.10
N ALA A 258 19.16 12.16 12.17
CA ALA A 258 19.24 11.35 13.38
C ALA A 258 18.78 9.91 13.14
N TYR A 259 17.81 9.69 12.24
CA TYR A 259 17.42 8.36 11.83
C TYR A 259 18.54 7.69 11.03
N ILE A 260 19.10 8.36 10.02
CA ILE A 260 20.24 7.84 9.25
C ILE A 260 21.44 7.62 10.17
N GLU A 261 21.78 8.55 11.04
CA GLU A 261 22.88 8.42 12.00
C GLU A 261 22.62 7.25 12.96
N LYS A 262 21.41 7.11 13.51
CA LYS A 262 21.06 5.98 14.38
C LYS A 262 21.28 4.63 13.68
N PHE A 263 20.93 4.51 12.40
CA PHE A 263 21.02 3.25 11.67
C PHE A 263 22.40 3.02 11.05
N LEU A 264 22.96 4.01 10.36
CA LEU A 264 24.26 3.90 9.69
C LEU A 264 25.43 3.92 10.67
N ALA A 265 25.42 4.77 11.70
CA ALA A 265 26.57 4.88 12.62
C ALA A 265 26.83 3.59 13.40
N ASN A 266 25.81 2.75 13.57
CA ASN A 266 25.92 1.46 14.26
C ASN A 266 26.15 0.28 13.31
N HIS A 267 26.25 0.51 12.00
CA HIS A 267 26.41 -0.56 11.03
C HIS A 267 27.85 -1.07 11.00
N SER A 268 28.06 -2.36 11.29
CA SER A 268 29.39 -2.97 11.44
C SER A 268 30.29 -2.96 10.20
N PHE A 269 29.74 -2.67 9.02
CA PHE A 269 30.50 -2.56 7.77
C PHE A 269 30.93 -1.14 7.43
N ILE A 270 30.46 -0.13 8.18
CA ILE A 270 30.81 1.27 8.00
C ILE A 270 31.99 1.57 8.92
N ASN A 271 33.12 1.98 8.33
CA ASN A 271 34.34 2.37 9.03
C ASN A 271 34.22 3.79 9.57
N ARG A 272 33.79 4.72 8.70
CA ARG A 272 33.64 6.13 9.02
C ARG A 272 32.45 6.68 8.25
N MET A 273 31.71 7.56 8.89
CA MET A 273 30.66 8.33 8.23
C MET A 273 30.87 9.81 8.53
N LYS A 274 30.85 10.64 7.49
CA LYS A 274 30.97 12.09 7.60
C LYS A 274 29.75 12.74 6.95
N LYS A 275 29.00 13.48 7.75
CA LYS A 275 27.91 14.33 7.25
C LYS A 275 28.50 15.51 6.46
N LEU A 276 28.08 15.68 5.22
CA LEU A 276 28.46 16.81 4.36
C LEU A 276 27.47 17.95 4.47
N ASN A 277 26.18 17.62 4.45
CA ASN A 277 25.10 18.54 4.71
C ASN A 277 23.91 17.75 5.29
N ILE A 278 22.77 18.42 5.37
CA ILE A 278 21.50 17.89 5.88
C ILE A 278 21.08 16.52 5.30
N ALA A 279 21.32 16.29 4.01
CA ALA A 279 20.84 15.12 3.28
C ALA A 279 21.98 14.27 2.71
N MET A 280 23.24 14.69 2.85
CA MET A 280 24.38 14.05 2.19
C MET A 280 25.45 13.59 3.18
N PHE A 281 26.00 12.41 2.92
CA PHE A 281 26.97 11.73 3.75
C PHE A 281 28.07 11.12 2.87
N ASP A 282 29.32 11.26 3.30
CA ASP A 282 30.40 10.38 2.85
C ASP A 282 30.44 9.17 3.79
N VAL A 283 30.34 7.98 3.22
CA VAL A 283 30.32 6.70 3.95
C VAL A 283 31.51 5.87 3.51
N ASP A 284 32.52 5.78 4.36
CA ASP A 284 33.68 4.92 4.15
C ASP A 284 33.42 3.53 4.71
N LEU A 285 33.59 2.51 3.87
CA LEU A 285 33.31 1.12 4.19
C LEU A 285 34.60 0.38 4.60
N ASN A 286 34.44 -0.73 5.32
CA ASN A 286 35.57 -1.55 5.79
C ASN A 286 36.35 -2.24 4.65
N ASP A 287 35.78 -2.34 3.46
CA ASP A 287 36.43 -2.91 2.26
C ASP A 287 37.21 -1.86 1.45
N GLY A 288 37.29 -0.62 1.94
CA GLY A 288 38.03 0.47 1.31
C GLY A 288 37.24 1.31 0.32
N ARG A 289 35.99 0.95 0.00
CA ARG A 289 35.11 1.81 -0.81
C ARG A 289 34.65 3.03 0.00
N SER A 290 34.40 4.13 -0.69
CA SER A 290 33.77 5.34 -0.14
C SER A 290 32.57 5.67 -1.01
N LEU A 291 31.41 5.88 -0.38
CA LEU A 291 30.15 6.17 -1.05
C LEU A 291 29.67 7.56 -0.67
N ARG A 292 29.33 8.38 -1.67
CA ARG A 292 28.53 9.59 -1.48
C ARG A 292 27.06 9.22 -1.49
N VAL A 293 26.45 9.32 -0.31
CA VAL A 293 25.07 8.90 -0.07
C VAL A 293 24.18 10.11 0.11
N PHE A 294 23.12 10.19 -0.69
CA PHE A 294 22.03 11.16 -0.54
C PHE A 294 20.82 10.50 0.11
N ALA A 295 20.21 11.14 1.10
CA ALA A 295 19.03 10.61 1.75
C ALA A 295 17.84 11.55 1.60
N THR A 296 16.77 11.00 1.02
CA THR A 296 15.55 11.72 0.69
C THR A 296 14.40 11.33 1.61
N ASN A 297 13.63 12.31 2.05
CA ASN A 297 12.43 12.13 2.87
C ASN A 297 11.14 11.95 2.06
N THR A 298 11.25 11.55 0.79
CA THR A 298 10.08 11.34 -0.05
C THR A 298 9.34 10.07 0.37
N TYR A 299 8.01 10.15 0.54
CA TYR A 299 7.16 8.95 0.61
C TYR A 299 7.25 8.14 -0.67
N PHE A 300 7.45 8.83 -1.79
CA PHE A 300 7.53 8.18 -3.07
C PHE A 300 8.59 8.79 -3.97
N PHE A 301 9.51 7.95 -4.44
CA PHE A 301 10.60 8.35 -5.29
C PHE A 301 10.36 7.91 -6.74
N THR A 302 10.50 8.87 -7.65
CA THR A 302 10.20 8.74 -9.09
C THR A 302 11.37 9.25 -9.92
N GLU A 303 11.34 9.04 -11.24
CA GLU A 303 12.34 9.56 -12.18
C GLU A 303 12.50 11.08 -12.07
N TYR A 304 11.40 11.81 -11.87
CA TYR A 304 11.41 13.25 -11.64
C TYR A 304 12.16 13.64 -10.35
N THR A 305 12.02 12.85 -9.29
CA THR A 305 12.75 13.07 -8.04
C THR A 305 14.24 12.82 -8.25
N PHE A 306 14.57 11.77 -9.00
CA PHE A 306 15.94 11.46 -9.41
C PHE A 306 16.58 12.62 -10.19
N GLU A 307 15.91 13.14 -11.23
CA GLU A 307 16.41 14.27 -12.02
C GLU A 307 16.72 15.51 -11.17
N LYS A 308 15.85 15.84 -10.19
CA LYS A 308 16.09 16.94 -9.26
C LYS A 308 17.33 16.74 -8.40
N ILE A 309 17.55 15.53 -7.90
CA ILE A 309 18.71 15.22 -7.06
C ILE A 309 19.99 15.26 -7.90
N MET A 310 19.94 14.71 -9.12
CA MET A 310 21.08 14.74 -10.04
C MET A 310 21.46 16.15 -10.47
N ALA A 311 20.49 17.07 -10.56
CA ALA A 311 20.76 18.48 -10.82
C ALA A 311 21.49 19.19 -9.66
N ILE A 312 21.42 18.65 -8.43
CA ILE A 312 22.09 19.20 -7.24
C ILE A 312 23.52 18.68 -7.13
N ASP A 313 23.71 17.35 -7.17
CA ASP A 313 25.04 16.73 -7.18
C ASP A 313 25.04 15.47 -8.07
N PRO A 314 25.71 15.50 -9.24
CA PRO A 314 25.81 14.33 -10.11
C PRO A 314 26.77 13.25 -9.59
N GLY A 315 27.56 13.54 -8.55
CA GLY A 315 28.55 12.61 -7.98
C GLY A 315 28.01 11.69 -6.88
N ILE A 316 26.68 11.50 -6.79
CA ILE A 316 26.05 10.64 -5.77
C ILE A 316 26.17 9.17 -6.20
N ASP A 317 26.70 8.33 -5.33
CA ASP A 317 26.82 6.88 -5.56
C ASP A 317 25.56 6.11 -5.10
N ALA A 318 24.85 6.65 -4.12
CA ALA A 318 23.64 6.02 -3.59
C ALA A 318 22.59 7.01 -3.08
N ILE A 319 21.33 6.67 -3.29
CA ILE A 319 20.16 7.38 -2.81
C ILE A 319 19.38 6.47 -1.84
N ILE A 320 19.10 6.98 -0.65
CA ILE A 320 18.30 6.31 0.37
C ILE A 320 16.96 7.03 0.53
N CYS A 321 15.87 6.35 0.23
CA CYS A 321 14.53 6.72 0.70
C CYS A 321 14.46 6.49 2.21
N SER A 322 14.69 7.56 2.98
CA SER A 322 14.83 7.50 4.44
C SER A 322 13.50 7.47 5.18
N ASN A 323 12.38 7.77 4.51
CA ASN A 323 11.05 7.64 5.08
C ASN A 323 10.75 6.15 5.35
N PRO A 324 10.42 5.74 6.60
CA PRO A 324 10.13 4.34 6.94
C PRO A 324 8.99 3.72 6.13
N TYR A 325 8.04 4.53 5.66
CA TYR A 325 6.92 4.10 4.82
C TYR A 325 7.14 4.49 3.35
N GLY A 326 8.34 4.95 3.02
CA GLY A 326 8.75 5.37 1.69
C GLY A 326 9.04 4.18 0.77
N THR A 327 8.82 4.39 -0.52
CA THR A 327 9.12 3.42 -1.58
C THR A 327 9.47 4.16 -2.89
N TYR A 328 9.94 3.46 -3.91
CA TYR A 328 10.30 3.99 -5.23
C TYR A 328 9.60 3.21 -6.34
N THR A 329 9.49 3.81 -7.53
CA THR A 329 9.01 3.09 -8.71
C THR A 329 10.07 2.13 -9.25
N TRP A 330 9.63 1.11 -10.01
CA TRP A 330 10.55 0.23 -10.74
C TRP A 330 11.31 0.99 -11.82
N GLU A 331 10.65 1.95 -12.48
CA GLU A 331 11.25 2.81 -13.50
C GLU A 331 12.37 3.67 -12.90
N ALA A 332 12.16 4.26 -11.71
CA ALA A 332 13.20 5.02 -11.03
C ALA A 332 14.38 4.13 -10.60
N LYS A 333 14.10 2.90 -10.13
CA LYS A 333 15.15 1.93 -9.79
C LYS A 333 15.96 1.53 -11.02
N ALA A 334 15.30 1.26 -12.15
CA ALA A 334 15.95 0.91 -13.40
C ALA A 334 16.84 2.06 -13.90
N LEU A 335 16.32 3.29 -13.91
CA LEU A 335 17.06 4.50 -14.27
C LEU A 335 18.30 4.71 -13.38
N CYS A 336 18.17 4.48 -12.07
CA CYS A 336 19.32 4.60 -11.16
C CYS A 336 20.40 3.54 -11.47
N ILE A 337 20.00 2.28 -11.73
CA ILE A 337 20.93 1.21 -12.12
C ILE A 337 21.65 1.56 -13.43
N GLU A 338 20.94 2.08 -14.44
CA GLU A 338 21.52 2.52 -15.71
C GLU A 338 22.55 3.65 -15.54
N ARG A 339 22.39 4.46 -14.49
CA ARG A 339 23.30 5.55 -14.13
C ARG A 339 24.38 5.12 -13.13
N GLU A 340 24.47 3.84 -12.79
CA GLU A 340 25.38 3.28 -11.80
C GLU A 340 25.19 3.86 -10.38
N ILE A 341 23.96 4.26 -10.05
CA ILE A 341 23.57 4.83 -8.75
C ILE A 341 22.68 3.84 -8.02
N GLY A 342 23.01 3.53 -6.76
CA GLY A 342 22.20 2.63 -5.96
C GLY A 342 20.98 3.34 -5.36
N LEU A 343 19.76 2.90 -5.68
CA LEU A 343 18.53 3.42 -5.06
C LEU A 343 17.95 2.41 -4.07
N PHE A 344 17.74 2.82 -2.83
CA PHE A 344 17.39 1.91 -1.73
C PHE A 344 16.39 2.52 -0.75
N THR A 345 15.61 1.66 -0.10
CA THR A 345 15.04 1.97 1.22
C THR A 345 16.14 1.86 2.27
N LEU A 346 15.97 2.45 3.46
CA LEU A 346 16.97 2.29 4.51
C LEU A 346 17.25 0.81 4.85
N LYS A 347 16.21 -0.03 4.94
CA LYS A 347 16.34 -1.47 5.22
C LYS A 347 17.16 -2.21 4.15
N THR A 348 16.90 -1.91 2.88
CA THR A 348 17.62 -2.56 1.76
C THR A 348 19.08 -2.10 1.70
N PHE A 349 19.34 -0.80 1.93
CA PHE A 349 20.69 -0.23 1.93
C PHE A 349 21.61 -0.92 2.94
N MET A 350 21.12 -1.23 4.15
CA MET A 350 21.91 -1.89 5.20
C MET A 350 22.47 -3.25 4.78
N GLY A 351 21.77 -3.97 3.90
CA GLY A 351 22.30 -5.19 3.28
C GLY A 351 23.16 -4.89 2.06
N ALA A 352 22.69 -4.00 1.20
CA ALA A 352 23.33 -3.66 -0.07
C ALA A 352 24.78 -3.19 0.11
N ILE A 353 25.08 -2.36 1.12
CA ILE A 353 26.43 -1.82 1.33
C ILE A 353 27.53 -2.88 1.49
N ARG A 354 27.19 -4.13 1.82
CA ARG A 354 28.13 -5.26 1.90
C ARG A 354 28.50 -5.85 0.53
N LYS A 355 27.84 -5.37 -0.53
CA LYS A 355 27.98 -5.81 -1.91
C LYS A 355 28.61 -4.70 -2.74
N ASP A 356 29.14 -5.07 -3.90
CA ASP A 356 29.75 -4.17 -4.88
C ASP A 356 29.12 -4.37 -6.28
N GLY A 357 29.47 -3.48 -7.21
CA GLY A 357 29.00 -3.51 -8.59
C GLY A 357 27.49 -3.70 -8.73
N ASN A 358 27.07 -4.63 -9.59
CA ASN A 358 25.66 -4.88 -9.83
C ASN A 358 24.93 -5.53 -8.63
N GLU A 359 25.62 -6.28 -7.78
CA GLU A 359 25.00 -6.84 -6.55
C GLU A 359 24.65 -5.75 -5.54
N PHE A 360 25.41 -4.64 -5.53
CA PHE A 360 25.06 -3.43 -4.79
C PHE A 360 23.84 -2.76 -5.43
N LEU A 361 23.93 -2.38 -6.71
CA LEU A 361 22.92 -1.59 -7.41
C LEU A 361 21.55 -2.27 -7.41
N ASN A 362 21.51 -3.59 -7.58
CA ASN A 362 20.29 -4.38 -7.74
C ASN A 362 20.10 -5.38 -6.58
N TYR A 363 20.46 -4.99 -5.37
CA TYR A 363 20.46 -5.84 -4.19
C TYR A 363 19.07 -6.40 -3.82
N LEU A 364 18.95 -7.72 -3.75
CA LEU A 364 17.75 -8.42 -3.28
C LEU A 364 17.86 -8.78 -1.79
N VAL A 365 16.91 -8.32 -0.97
CA VAL A 365 16.83 -8.67 0.46
C VAL A 365 16.41 -10.13 0.63
N GLN A 366 16.98 -10.81 1.62
CA GLN A 366 16.71 -12.22 1.90
C GLN A 366 15.23 -12.54 2.15
N GLU A 367 14.50 -11.65 2.83
CA GLU A 367 13.05 -11.80 3.05
C GLU A 367 12.28 -11.83 1.72
N GLU A 368 12.60 -10.94 0.79
CA GLU A 368 11.98 -10.89 -0.52
C GLU A 368 12.32 -12.14 -1.35
N LYS A 369 13.57 -12.63 -1.27
CA LYS A 369 13.97 -13.90 -1.86
C LYS A 369 13.15 -15.07 -1.30
N THR A 370 12.93 -15.12 0.01
CA THR A 370 12.10 -16.15 0.64
C THR A 370 10.64 -16.04 0.18
N ASN A 371 10.09 -14.84 0.09
CA ASN A 371 8.72 -14.62 -0.42
C ASN A 371 8.56 -15.14 -1.85
N ARG A 372 9.53 -14.85 -2.73
CA ARG A 372 9.58 -15.36 -4.11
C ARG A 372 9.63 -16.89 -4.18
N LEU A 373 10.40 -17.52 -3.29
CA LEU A 373 10.47 -18.99 -3.17
C LEU A 373 9.13 -19.58 -2.71
N SER A 374 8.56 -19.06 -1.62
CA SER A 374 7.28 -19.53 -1.08
C SER A 374 6.14 -19.35 -2.08
N PHE A 375 6.13 -18.22 -2.79
CA PHE A 375 5.18 -17.97 -3.88
C PHE A 375 5.31 -19.02 -4.99
N SER A 376 6.53 -19.29 -5.46
CA SER A 376 6.79 -20.29 -6.50
C SER A 376 6.42 -21.71 -6.06
N GLN A 377 6.67 -22.07 -4.80
CA GLN A 377 6.26 -23.34 -4.21
C GLN A 377 4.74 -23.48 -4.17
N SER A 378 4.03 -22.40 -3.81
CA SER A 378 2.57 -22.37 -3.81
C SER A 378 2.01 -22.61 -5.21
N LEU A 379 2.56 -21.93 -6.23
CA LEU A 379 2.15 -22.16 -7.62
C LEU A 379 2.37 -23.61 -8.07
N LEU A 380 3.52 -24.20 -7.72
CA LEU A 380 3.80 -25.60 -8.07
C LEU A 380 2.91 -26.61 -7.34
N SER A 381 2.29 -26.22 -6.20
CA SER A 381 1.30 -27.08 -5.54
C SER A 381 -0.02 -27.19 -6.32
N GLU A 382 -0.29 -26.22 -7.19
CA GLU A 382 -1.43 -26.22 -8.12
C GLU A 382 -1.09 -26.93 -9.44
N ALA A 383 0.20 -27.13 -9.74
CA ALA A 383 0.66 -27.87 -10.90
C ALA A 383 0.66 -29.39 -10.66
N SER A 384 0.36 -30.15 -11.71
CA SER A 384 0.43 -31.61 -11.70
C SER A 384 1.87 -32.10 -11.86
N VAL A 385 2.69 -31.94 -10.82
CA VAL A 385 4.09 -32.39 -10.81
C VAL A 385 4.22 -33.77 -10.15
N PRO A 386 4.65 -34.82 -10.89
CA PRO A 386 4.83 -36.16 -10.35
C PRO A 386 5.86 -36.19 -9.21
N SER A 387 5.69 -37.12 -8.26
CA SER A 387 6.52 -37.19 -7.04
C SER A 387 8.02 -37.41 -7.28
N ARG A 388 8.40 -38.02 -8.40
CA ARG A 388 9.81 -38.26 -8.77
C ARG A 388 10.43 -37.13 -9.60
N PHE A 389 9.63 -36.16 -10.03
CA PHE A 389 10.13 -34.99 -10.74
C PHE A 389 10.58 -33.95 -9.72
N GLN A 390 11.59 -33.18 -10.08
CA GLN A 390 12.11 -32.10 -9.25
C GLN A 390 12.02 -30.79 -10.02
N VAL A 391 11.71 -29.71 -9.32
CA VAL A 391 11.71 -28.37 -9.92
C VAL A 391 12.66 -27.49 -9.15
N TYR A 392 13.56 -26.82 -9.87
CA TYR A 392 14.50 -25.86 -9.33
C TYR A 392 14.17 -24.47 -9.88
N LEU A 393 14.30 -23.46 -9.03
CA LEU A 393 14.22 -22.06 -9.39
C LEU A 393 15.63 -21.46 -9.30
N PHE A 394 16.00 -20.63 -10.26
CA PHE A 394 17.33 -20.03 -10.33
C PHE A 394 17.31 -18.68 -11.04
N GLY A 395 18.49 -18.16 -11.35
CA GLY A 395 18.62 -16.97 -12.21
C GLY A 395 18.40 -15.64 -11.49
N SER A 396 18.07 -14.62 -12.27
CA SER A 396 18.01 -13.22 -11.83
C SER A 396 16.92 -12.99 -10.76
N TYR A 397 15.80 -13.71 -10.87
CA TYR A 397 14.68 -13.70 -9.95
C TYR A 397 15.05 -13.97 -8.48
N LEU A 398 16.13 -14.72 -8.23
CA LEU A 398 16.60 -15.06 -6.88
C LEU A 398 17.84 -14.28 -6.42
N ARG A 399 18.36 -13.36 -7.24
CA ARG A 399 19.56 -12.55 -6.91
C ARG A 399 19.36 -11.05 -7.03
N ARG A 400 18.39 -10.60 -7.82
CA ARG A 400 18.20 -9.20 -8.19
C ARG A 400 16.84 -8.67 -7.74
N GLU A 401 16.81 -7.43 -7.27
CA GLU A 401 15.56 -6.74 -6.94
C GLU A 401 14.69 -6.58 -8.20
N LEU A 402 15.24 -5.97 -9.24
CA LEU A 402 14.69 -5.95 -10.59
C LEU A 402 15.14 -7.18 -11.39
N TYR A 403 14.16 -7.89 -11.92
CA TYR A 403 14.32 -9.07 -12.77
C TYR A 403 13.36 -8.94 -13.96
N ASN A 404 13.70 -9.59 -15.08
CA ASN A 404 12.88 -9.55 -16.29
C ASN A 404 12.16 -10.89 -16.55
N ASP A 405 12.71 -11.97 -15.99
CA ASP A 405 12.37 -13.36 -16.25
C ASP A 405 12.32 -14.19 -14.96
N ILE A 406 11.64 -15.34 -15.06
CA ILE A 406 11.66 -16.41 -14.07
C ILE A 406 12.24 -17.65 -14.74
N ASP A 407 13.34 -18.17 -14.18
CA ASP A 407 14.03 -19.35 -14.71
C ASP A 407 13.77 -20.60 -13.87
N LEU A 408 13.24 -21.65 -14.49
CA LEU A 408 12.99 -22.95 -13.87
C LEU A 408 13.81 -24.07 -14.53
N ILE A 409 14.10 -25.11 -13.75
CA ILE A 409 14.60 -26.38 -14.26
C ILE A 409 13.65 -27.49 -13.84
N LEU A 410 13.06 -28.18 -14.81
CA LEU A 410 12.30 -29.41 -14.61
C LEU A 410 13.22 -30.61 -14.80
N VAL A 411 13.48 -31.33 -13.72
CA VAL A 411 14.32 -32.53 -13.72
C VAL A 411 13.44 -33.78 -13.63
N TYR A 412 13.52 -34.65 -14.64
CA TYR A 412 12.77 -35.90 -14.69
C TYR A 412 13.68 -37.13 -14.47
N PRO A 413 13.17 -38.20 -13.85
CA PRO A 413 13.96 -39.41 -13.60
C PRO A 413 14.29 -40.15 -14.89
N VAL A 414 15.41 -40.89 -14.90
CA VAL A 414 15.78 -41.73 -16.05
C VAL A 414 14.66 -42.73 -16.37
N GLY A 415 14.27 -42.80 -17.64
CA GLY A 415 13.17 -43.65 -18.11
C GLY A 415 11.77 -43.07 -17.93
N ALA A 416 11.65 -41.77 -17.61
CA ALA A 416 10.36 -41.08 -17.63
C ALA A 416 9.75 -41.07 -19.05
N ASP A 417 8.44 -41.28 -19.12
CA ASP A 417 7.68 -41.20 -20.36
C ASP A 417 7.60 -39.75 -20.88
N GLN A 418 7.76 -39.56 -22.19
CA GLN A 418 7.84 -38.24 -22.81
C GLN A 418 6.50 -37.50 -22.81
N GLU A 419 5.37 -38.22 -22.86
CA GLU A 419 4.06 -37.59 -22.71
C GLU A 419 3.85 -37.08 -21.28
N LEU A 420 4.31 -37.83 -20.27
CA LEU A 420 4.30 -37.39 -18.88
C LEU A 420 5.18 -36.16 -18.65
N VAL A 421 6.38 -36.11 -19.25
CA VAL A 421 7.26 -34.92 -19.18
C VAL A 421 6.58 -33.70 -19.82
N SER A 422 6.00 -33.87 -21.01
CA SER A 422 5.37 -32.79 -21.77
C SER A 422 4.13 -32.24 -21.06
N SER A 423 3.28 -33.12 -20.52
CA SER A 423 2.09 -32.73 -19.76
C SER A 423 2.45 -32.03 -18.43
N THR A 424 3.52 -32.47 -17.75
CA THR A 424 4.04 -31.80 -16.55
C THR A 424 4.55 -30.40 -16.88
N LEU A 425 5.33 -30.25 -17.96
CA LEU A 425 5.83 -28.97 -18.44
C LEU A 425 4.68 -27.99 -18.72
N GLU A 426 3.65 -28.45 -19.43
CA GLU A 426 2.49 -27.61 -19.76
C GLU A 426 1.70 -27.20 -18.51
N SER A 427 1.55 -28.12 -17.54
CA SER A 427 0.92 -27.80 -16.27
C SER A 427 1.69 -26.72 -15.48
N ILE A 428 3.03 -26.78 -15.47
CA ILE A 428 3.86 -25.74 -14.86
C ILE A 428 3.70 -24.41 -15.62
N ARG A 429 3.76 -24.43 -16.95
CA ARG A 429 3.56 -23.21 -17.76
C ARG A 429 2.22 -22.58 -17.47
N GLN A 430 1.15 -23.37 -17.35
CA GLN A 430 -0.19 -22.87 -17.10
C GLN A 430 -0.30 -22.11 -15.77
N VAL A 431 0.29 -22.63 -14.69
CA VAL A 431 0.21 -21.95 -13.37
C VAL A 431 1.10 -20.70 -13.29
N PHE A 432 2.16 -20.60 -14.10
CA PHE A 432 3.03 -19.42 -14.17
C PHE A 432 2.63 -18.39 -15.25
N LYS A 433 1.79 -18.76 -16.23
CA LYS A 433 1.47 -17.97 -17.45
C LYS A 433 1.02 -16.54 -17.19
N GLU A 434 0.22 -16.31 -16.15
CA GLU A 434 -0.30 -14.98 -15.82
C GLU A 434 0.49 -14.27 -14.71
N ARG A 435 1.59 -14.88 -14.23
CA ARG A 435 2.32 -14.44 -13.04
C ARG A 435 3.79 -14.13 -13.30
N ALA A 436 4.28 -14.47 -14.49
CA ALA A 436 5.62 -14.13 -14.98
C ALA A 436 5.48 -13.26 -16.24
N SER A 437 6.26 -12.19 -16.33
CA SER A 437 6.42 -11.41 -17.58
C SER A 437 7.06 -12.27 -18.68
N GLN A 438 8.01 -13.11 -18.27
CA GLN A 438 8.72 -14.08 -19.10
C GLN A 438 9.06 -15.29 -18.23
N LEU A 439 8.88 -16.49 -18.77
CA LEU A 439 9.15 -17.76 -18.08
C LEU A 439 9.98 -18.66 -18.96
N ASP A 440 11.18 -18.97 -18.51
CA ASP A 440 12.11 -19.87 -19.18
C ASP A 440 12.23 -21.16 -18.37
N ILE A 441 12.00 -22.31 -19.03
CA ILE A 441 12.03 -23.63 -18.38
C ILE A 441 13.01 -24.52 -19.13
N ILE A 442 14.09 -24.90 -18.45
CA ILE A 442 15.00 -25.95 -18.90
C ILE A 442 14.41 -27.29 -18.48
N VAL A 443 14.30 -28.22 -19.43
CA VAL A 443 13.81 -29.58 -19.16
C VAL A 443 14.96 -30.56 -19.41
N CYS A 444 15.31 -31.36 -18.40
CA CYS A 444 16.42 -32.29 -18.50
C CYS A 444 16.23 -33.53 -17.63
N SER A 445 16.92 -34.60 -17.97
CA SER A 445 17.02 -35.80 -17.14
C SER A 445 17.88 -35.56 -15.90
N GLU A 446 17.73 -36.41 -14.88
CA GLU A 446 18.62 -36.41 -13.69
C GLU A 446 20.10 -36.51 -14.07
N VAL A 447 20.44 -37.25 -15.14
CA VAL A 447 21.82 -37.39 -15.61
C VAL A 447 22.34 -36.06 -16.16
N GLU A 448 21.60 -35.44 -17.08
CA GLU A 448 21.97 -34.15 -17.66
C GLU A 448 22.11 -33.07 -16.59
N TYR A 449 21.18 -33.03 -15.62
CA TYR A 449 21.21 -32.08 -14.51
C TYR A 449 22.51 -32.13 -13.71
N THR A 450 23.05 -33.32 -13.43
CA THR A 450 24.32 -33.47 -12.67
C THR A 450 25.54 -32.93 -13.41
N THR A 451 25.46 -32.82 -14.74
CA THR A 451 26.54 -32.32 -15.58
C THR A 451 26.42 -30.83 -15.90
N MET A 452 25.28 -30.20 -15.58
CA MET A 452 25.06 -28.78 -15.84
C MET A 452 25.98 -27.88 -15.02
N ARG A 453 26.53 -26.86 -15.69
CA ARG A 453 27.37 -25.80 -15.11
C ARG A 453 26.70 -24.46 -15.35
N PHE A 454 26.69 -23.62 -14.32
CA PHE A 454 26.22 -22.25 -14.37
C PHE A 454 27.35 -21.35 -13.89
N GLU A 455 27.49 -20.16 -14.48
CA GLU A 455 28.48 -19.17 -14.04
C GLU A 455 28.21 -18.73 -12.60
N ASP A 456 26.94 -18.48 -12.28
CA ASP A 456 26.44 -18.17 -10.95
C ASP A 456 25.39 -19.21 -10.52
N ASP A 457 25.83 -20.32 -9.92
CA ASP A 457 24.91 -21.38 -9.48
C ASP A 457 24.18 -21.00 -8.19
N ASN A 458 22.91 -20.61 -8.33
CA ASN A 458 22.00 -20.29 -7.23
C ASN A 458 20.73 -21.15 -7.25
N ARG A 459 20.79 -22.34 -7.85
CA ARG A 459 19.63 -23.23 -7.98
C ARG A 459 19.08 -23.60 -6.60
N ILE A 460 17.79 -23.34 -6.40
CA ILE A 460 17.07 -23.75 -5.19
C ILE A 460 15.96 -24.70 -5.60
N ARG A 461 15.97 -25.88 -5.00
CA ARG A 461 14.89 -26.85 -5.18
C ARG A 461 13.61 -26.33 -4.55
N ILE A 462 12.53 -26.30 -5.33
CA ILE A 462 11.20 -25.86 -4.88
C ILE A 462 10.13 -26.96 -4.98
N ARG A 463 10.42 -28.10 -5.62
CA ARG A 463 9.52 -29.28 -5.64
C ARG A 463 10.26 -30.61 -5.68
#